data_AF-A0A6N7ZF05-F1
#
_entry.id   AF-A0A6N7ZF05-F1
#
_cell.length_a   1.000
_cell.length_b   1.000
_cell.length_c   1.000
_cell.angle_alpha   90.00
_cell.angle_beta   90.00
_cell.angle_gamma   90.00
#
_symmetry.space_group_name_H-M   'P 1'
#
loop_
_entity.id
_entity.type
_entity.pdbx_description
1 polymer ?
#
loop_
_entity_poly.entity_id
_entity_poly.type
_entity_poly.pdbx_seq_one_letter_code
_entity_poly.pdbx_strand_id
1 'polypeptide(L)'
;MTDATPRPSVLFVCVHNAGRSQMAAGFLRELGGGAVDVRSAGSMPGDRINPVAVEAMREVGIDIADQQPRVLAPAAVEASDVVVTMGCGDACPYYPGTRYEDWELDDPAGRDLDAVRTIRDEIHARVVALLESLGVAPADVGGSEASGGPVEGRAG
;
A
#
# COMPACT_ATOMS: atom_id res chain seq x y z
N MET A 1 -8.69 -25.26 20.50
CA MET A 1 -8.51 -23.80 20.37
C MET A 1 -7.57 -23.62 19.21
N THR A 2 -8.10 -23.19 18.06
CA THR A 2 -7.30 -23.03 16.84
C THR A 2 -6.39 -21.83 17.08
N ASP A 3 -5.12 -22.10 17.33
CA ASP A 3 -4.08 -21.07 17.40
C ASP A 3 -3.86 -20.58 15.98
N ALA A 4 -4.64 -19.57 15.58
CA ALA A 4 -4.39 -18.88 14.33
C ALA A 4 -3.07 -18.14 14.52
N THR A 5 -2.03 -18.53 13.78
CA THR A 5 -0.77 -17.80 13.74
C THR A 5 -1.09 -16.31 13.57
N PRO A 6 -0.61 -15.42 14.45
CA PRO A 6 -0.91 -14.01 14.35
C PRO A 6 -0.45 -13.49 12.98
N ARG A 7 -1.33 -12.75 12.30
CA ARG A 7 -1.03 -12.15 11.00
C ARG A 7 0.06 -11.10 11.17
N PRO A 8 1.04 -11.02 10.26
CA PRO A 8 1.99 -9.92 10.26
C PRO A 8 1.28 -8.58 10.14
N SER A 9 1.85 -7.56 10.75
CA SER A 9 1.29 -6.22 10.76
C SER A 9 2.28 -5.18 10.24
N VAL A 10 1.83 -4.32 9.33
CA VAL A 10 2.67 -3.34 8.62
C VAL A 10 2.09 -1.95 8.80
N LEU A 11 2.95 -0.99 9.16
CA LEU A 11 2.64 0.44 9.20
C LEU A 11 3.44 1.20 8.14
N PHE A 12 2.73 1.85 7.23
CA PHE A 12 3.33 2.78 6.27
C PHE A 12 3.29 4.23 6.76
N VAL A 13 4.43 4.91 6.80
CA VAL A 13 4.55 6.29 7.29
C VAL A 13 5.10 7.20 6.21
N CYS A 14 4.42 8.31 5.94
CA CYS A 14 4.96 9.41 5.14
C CYS A 14 4.63 10.75 5.81
N VAL A 15 5.00 11.89 5.24
CA VAL A 15 4.73 13.20 5.88
C VAL A 15 3.23 13.44 6.08
N HIS A 16 2.45 13.47 5.00
CA HIS A 16 1.05 13.91 5.03
C HIS A 16 0.00 12.79 5.15
N ASN A 17 0.40 11.52 5.11
CA ASN A 17 -0.51 10.37 4.99
C ASN A 17 -1.60 10.52 3.91
N ALA A 18 -1.25 11.16 2.80
CA ALA A 18 -2.17 11.50 1.73
C ALA A 18 -1.76 10.93 0.35
N GLY A 19 -0.53 10.41 0.22
CA GLY A 19 0.04 9.95 -1.05
C GLY A 19 0.73 8.59 -0.90
N ARG A 20 2.06 8.59 -0.82
CA ARG A 20 2.90 7.37 -0.76
C ARG A 20 2.40 6.30 0.22
N SER A 21 2.19 6.66 1.49
CA SER A 21 1.74 5.67 2.50
C SER A 21 0.31 5.18 2.28
N GLN A 22 -0.54 5.93 1.58
CA GLN A 22 -1.89 5.50 1.23
C GLN A 22 -1.89 4.57 0.01
N MET A 23 -1.07 4.87 -1.00
CA MET A 23 -0.86 3.96 -2.15
C MET A 23 -0.29 2.62 -1.67
N ALA A 24 0.74 2.64 -0.82
CA ALA A 24 1.34 1.43 -0.27
C ALA A 24 0.34 0.61 0.57
N ALA A 25 -0.45 1.27 1.42
CA ALA A 25 -1.49 0.60 2.19
C ALA A 25 -2.60 0.03 1.30
N GLY A 26 -2.97 0.71 0.21
CA GLY A 26 -3.92 0.21 -0.77
C GLY A 26 -3.42 -1.09 -1.43
N PHE A 27 -2.20 -1.07 -1.97
CA PHE A 27 -1.59 -2.26 -2.58
C PHE A 27 -1.45 -3.41 -1.59
N LEU A 28 -0.97 -3.17 -0.37
CA LEU A 28 -0.74 -4.24 0.60
C LEU A 28 -2.07 -4.89 1.05
N ARG A 29 -3.15 -4.12 1.14
CA ARG A 29 -4.48 -4.68 1.47
C ARG A 29 -5.00 -5.56 0.34
N GLU A 30 -4.90 -5.06 -0.89
CA GLU A 30 -5.39 -5.76 -2.08
C GLU A 30 -4.59 -7.06 -2.31
N LEU A 31 -3.27 -6.93 -2.45
CA LEU A 31 -2.38 -8.05 -2.74
C LEU A 31 -2.20 -8.98 -1.54
N GLY A 32 -2.32 -8.47 -0.31
CA GLY A 32 -2.20 -9.28 0.89
C GLY A 32 -3.44 -10.13 1.20
N GLY A 33 -4.58 -9.90 0.53
CA GLY A 33 -5.78 -10.74 0.66
C GLY A 33 -6.28 -10.94 2.10
N GLY A 34 -6.01 -9.98 3.00
CA GLY A 34 -6.35 -10.08 4.43
C GLY A 34 -5.40 -10.92 5.29
N ALA A 35 -4.28 -11.41 4.73
CA ALA A 35 -3.23 -12.13 5.47
C ALA A 35 -2.30 -11.19 6.26
N VAL A 36 -2.37 -9.88 6.02
CA VAL A 36 -1.55 -8.86 6.68
C VAL A 36 -2.45 -7.76 7.26
N ASP A 37 -2.18 -7.33 8.49
CA ASP A 37 -2.83 -6.19 9.11
C ASP A 37 -2.17 -4.88 8.66
N VAL A 38 -2.91 -4.03 7.93
CA VAL A 38 -2.34 -2.87 7.22
C VAL A 38 -2.75 -1.53 7.84
N ARG A 39 -1.76 -0.73 8.21
CA ARG A 39 -1.93 0.62 8.77
C ARG A 39 -1.17 1.65 7.94
N SER A 40 -1.64 2.90 7.97
CA SER A 40 -0.88 4.04 7.45
C SER A 40 -1.05 5.24 8.37
N ALA A 41 -0.03 6.09 8.43
CA ALA A 41 -0.04 7.30 9.23
C ALA A 41 0.91 8.36 8.65
N GLY A 42 0.89 9.55 9.24
CA GLY A 42 1.83 10.61 8.90
C GLY A 42 2.22 11.51 10.05
N SER A 43 3.41 12.09 9.93
CA SER A 43 3.98 12.98 10.94
C SER A 43 3.27 14.34 10.98
N MET A 44 2.77 14.80 9.83
CA MET A 44 1.98 16.02 9.67
C MET A 44 0.81 15.74 8.71
N PRO A 45 -0.26 15.05 9.17
CA PRO A 45 -1.35 14.62 8.30
C PRO A 45 -1.98 15.79 7.53
N GLY A 46 -2.23 15.58 6.23
CA GLY A 46 -3.01 16.52 5.44
C GLY A 46 -4.51 16.43 5.73
N ASP A 47 -5.28 17.35 5.17
CA ASP A 47 -6.74 17.37 5.39
C ASP A 47 -7.51 16.29 4.62
N ARG A 48 -6.92 15.78 3.53
CA ARG A 48 -7.52 14.79 2.62
C ARG A 48 -6.46 13.99 1.88
N ILE A 49 -6.87 12.86 1.31
CA ILE A 49 -6.05 12.08 0.37
C ILE A 49 -5.75 12.91 -0.87
N ASN A 50 -4.54 12.78 -1.43
CA ASN A 50 -4.14 13.45 -2.66
C ASN A 50 -5.04 12.95 -3.80
N PRO A 51 -5.84 13.81 -4.45
CA PRO A 51 -6.74 13.40 -5.53
C PRO A 51 -6.01 12.74 -6.70
N VAL A 52 -4.77 13.15 -7.00
CA VAL A 52 -3.96 12.54 -8.07
C VAL A 52 -3.53 11.12 -7.70
N ALA A 53 -3.27 10.85 -6.41
CA ALA A 53 -3.00 9.50 -5.94
C ALA A 53 -4.26 8.62 -5.99
N VAL A 54 -5.43 9.18 -5.68
CA VAL A 54 -6.72 8.48 -5.85
C VAL A 54 -6.92 8.10 -7.32
N GLU A 55 -6.71 9.03 -8.25
CA GLU A 55 -6.83 8.79 -9.68
C GLU A 55 -5.85 7.69 -10.15
N ALA A 56 -4.57 7.79 -9.79
CA ALA A 56 -3.57 6.80 -10.15
C ALA A 56 -3.87 5.40 -9.60
N MET A 57 -4.39 5.27 -8.38
CA MET A 57 -4.74 3.97 -7.79
C MET A 57 -5.99 3.36 -8.44
N ARG A 58 -6.98 4.19 -8.81
CA ARG A 58 -8.19 3.71 -9.50
C ARG A 58 -7.90 3.10 -10.87
N GLU A 59 -6.87 3.57 -11.57
CA GLU A 59 -6.43 2.97 -12.84
C GLU A 59 -6.02 1.50 -12.70
N VAL A 60 -5.54 1.10 -11.53
CA VAL A 60 -5.15 -0.29 -11.22
C VAL A 60 -6.21 -1.01 -10.38
N GLY A 61 -7.43 -0.46 -10.32
CA GLY A 61 -8.58 -1.09 -9.67
C GLY A 61 -8.66 -0.89 -8.15
N ILE A 62 -7.81 -0.07 -7.54
CA ILE A 62 -7.78 0.15 -6.09
C ILE A 62 -8.33 1.54 -5.77
N ASP A 63 -9.44 1.62 -5.04
CA ASP A 63 -9.97 2.90 -4.57
C ASP A 63 -9.48 3.25 -3.16
N ILE A 64 -8.78 4.37 -3.03
CA ILE A 64 -8.32 4.91 -1.75
C ILE A 64 -9.04 6.21 -1.34
N ALA A 65 -10.08 6.63 -2.06
CA ALA A 65 -10.76 7.91 -1.86
C ALA A 65 -11.39 8.05 -0.46
N ASP A 66 -11.92 6.96 0.11
CA ASP A 66 -12.58 6.96 1.42
C ASP A 66 -11.59 6.86 2.60
N GLN A 67 -10.29 6.76 2.31
CA GLN A 67 -9.27 6.80 3.36
C GLN A 67 -9.14 8.22 3.93
N GLN A 68 -8.66 8.32 5.16
CA GLN A 68 -8.42 9.61 5.82
C GLN A 68 -6.98 9.66 6.32
N PRO A 69 -6.26 10.78 6.13
CA PRO A 69 -4.98 11.00 6.77
C PRO A 69 -5.11 10.89 8.30
N ARG A 70 -4.17 10.18 8.92
CA ARG A 70 -4.13 9.93 10.37
C ARG A 70 -2.76 10.28 10.92
N VAL A 71 -2.74 10.82 12.13
CA VAL A 71 -1.52 11.14 12.85
C VAL A 71 -0.76 9.87 13.24
N LEU A 72 0.57 9.92 13.10
CA LEU A 72 1.46 8.89 13.63
C LEU A 72 1.37 8.86 15.15
N ALA A 73 0.77 7.79 15.68
CA ALA A 73 0.67 7.56 17.11
C ALA A 73 1.69 6.48 17.55
N PRO A 74 2.33 6.64 18.72
CA PRO A 74 3.17 5.61 19.36
C PRO A 74 2.59 4.19 19.31
N ALA A 75 1.32 4.06 19.71
CA ALA A 75 0.61 2.78 19.72
C ALA A 75 0.48 2.12 18.34
N ALA A 76 0.49 2.89 17.25
CA ALA A 76 0.45 2.33 15.90
C ALA A 76 1.80 1.68 15.54
N VAL A 77 2.91 2.25 16.04
CA VAL A 77 4.26 1.71 15.85
C VAL A 77 4.44 0.44 16.68
N GLU A 78 4.04 0.49 17.96
CA GLU A 78 4.11 -0.66 18.89
C GLU A 78 3.26 -1.85 18.43
N ALA A 79 2.14 -1.60 17.74
CA ALA A 79 1.26 -2.63 17.22
C ALA A 79 1.68 -3.18 15.84
N SER A 80 2.87 -2.82 15.35
CA SER A 80 3.35 -3.19 14.01
C SER A 80 4.66 -3.97 14.06
N ASP A 81 4.70 -5.09 13.32
CA ASP A 81 5.91 -5.91 13.17
C ASP A 81 6.91 -5.24 12.22
N VAL A 82 6.39 -4.55 11.18
CA VAL A 82 7.18 -3.80 10.21
C VAL A 82 6.68 -2.37 10.10
N VAL A 83 7.62 -1.42 10.13
CA VAL A 83 7.37 0.01 9.90
C VAL A 83 8.14 0.44 8.67
N VAL A 84 7.43 0.96 7.68
CA VAL A 84 8.00 1.43 6.42
C VAL A 84 7.91 2.95 6.36
N THR A 85 9.05 3.63 6.36
CA THR A 85 9.15 5.09 6.27
C THR A 85 9.33 5.56 4.83
N MET A 86 8.71 6.68 4.48
CA MET A 86 8.71 7.26 3.13
C MET A 86 8.87 8.79 3.24
N GLY A 87 10.06 9.23 3.60
CA GLY A 87 10.40 10.66 3.66
C GLY A 87 9.85 11.44 4.87
N CYS A 88 9.46 10.76 5.96
CA CYS A 88 9.10 11.44 7.21
C CYS A 88 10.32 11.81 8.09
N GLY A 89 11.53 11.37 7.72
CA GLY A 89 12.77 11.62 8.47
C GLY A 89 12.70 11.08 9.91
N ASP A 90 13.34 11.80 10.84
CA ASP A 90 13.44 11.45 12.27
C ASP A 90 12.13 11.58 13.05
N ALA A 91 11.00 11.86 12.38
CA ALA A 91 9.70 11.98 13.04
C ALA A 91 9.14 10.63 13.52
N CYS A 92 9.73 9.50 13.10
CA CYS A 92 9.35 8.18 13.57
C CYS A 92 10.11 7.81 14.86
N PRO A 93 9.42 7.70 16.02
CA PRO A 93 10.05 7.15 17.21
C PRO A 93 10.52 5.71 16.97
N TYR A 94 11.75 5.39 17.41
CA TYR A 94 12.33 4.06 17.27
C TYR A 94 11.91 3.15 18.44
N TYR A 95 11.44 1.95 18.10
CA TYR A 95 11.05 0.91 19.05
C TYR A 95 11.90 -0.34 18.88
N PRO A 96 12.55 -0.84 19.96
CA PRO A 96 13.31 -2.07 19.91
C PRO A 96 12.43 -3.28 19.55
N GLY A 97 12.90 -4.13 18.64
CA GLY A 97 12.20 -5.36 18.23
C GLY A 97 11.28 -5.21 17.02
N THR A 98 11.03 -3.98 16.55
CA THR A 98 10.30 -3.69 15.32
C THR A 98 11.26 -3.66 14.12
N ARG A 99 10.88 -4.26 12.99
CA ARG A 99 11.63 -4.15 11.72
C ARG A 99 11.33 -2.80 11.09
N TYR A 100 12.36 -2.04 10.72
CA TYR A 100 12.21 -0.77 10.00
C TYR A 100 12.75 -0.91 8.58
N GLU A 101 12.01 -0.36 7.62
CA GLU A 101 12.45 -0.16 6.24
C GLU A 101 12.30 1.30 5.86
N ASP A 102 13.30 1.83 5.17
CA ASP A 102 13.21 3.18 4.61
C ASP A 102 13.14 3.09 3.09
N TRP A 103 12.01 3.52 2.53
CA TRP A 103 11.77 3.54 1.10
C TRP A 103 11.96 4.96 0.59
N GLU A 104 13.12 5.20 -0.02
CA GLU A 104 13.39 6.42 -0.76
C GLU A 104 12.49 6.47 -2.00
N LEU A 105 11.54 7.40 -1.97
CA LEU A 105 10.50 7.59 -2.97
C LEU A 105 10.29 9.09 -3.20
N ASP A 106 10.11 9.49 -4.46
CA ASP A 106 9.78 10.86 -4.81
C ASP A 106 8.46 11.32 -4.18
N ASP A 107 8.35 12.62 -3.85
CA ASP A 107 7.12 13.17 -3.29
C ASP A 107 6.08 13.42 -4.40
N PRO A 108 4.88 12.79 -4.33
CA PRO A 108 3.80 13.02 -5.29
C PRO A 108 3.10 14.38 -5.11
N ALA A 109 3.39 15.13 -4.05
CA ALA A 109 2.74 16.42 -3.80
C ALA A 109 3.04 17.43 -4.92
N GLY A 110 1.98 17.99 -5.52
CA GLY A 110 2.09 18.98 -6.61
C GLY A 110 2.59 18.43 -7.94
N ARG A 111 2.76 17.10 -8.06
CA ARG A 111 3.13 16.42 -9.30
C ARG A 111 1.90 16.11 -10.16
N ASP A 112 2.13 15.96 -11.46
CA ASP A 112 1.12 15.50 -12.40
C ASP A 112 0.87 13.98 -12.27
N LEU A 113 -0.17 13.51 -12.97
CA LEU A 113 -0.59 12.11 -12.91
C LEU A 113 0.49 11.15 -13.42
N ASP A 114 1.27 11.52 -14.45
CA ASP A 114 2.31 10.65 -15.01
C ASP A 114 3.48 10.43 -14.03
N ALA A 115 3.90 11.48 -13.34
CA ALA A 115 4.88 11.34 -12.26
C ALA A 115 4.32 10.50 -11.10
N VAL A 116 3.04 10.69 -10.73
CA VAL A 116 2.41 9.90 -9.65
C VAL A 116 2.25 8.42 -10.05
N ARG A 117 1.98 8.10 -11.32
CA ARG A 117 1.97 6.72 -11.84
C ARG A 117 3.33 6.05 -11.66
N THR A 118 4.42 6.77 -11.92
CA THR A 118 5.78 6.25 -11.74
C THR A 118 6.03 5.89 -10.28
N ILE A 119 5.68 6.79 -9.35
CA ILE A 119 5.78 6.55 -7.90
C ILE A 119 4.88 5.37 -7.47
N ARG A 120 3.65 5.30 -7.98
CA ARG A 120 2.69 4.21 -7.72
C ARG A 120 3.30 2.85 -8.10
N ASP A 121 3.86 2.74 -9.30
CA ASP A 121 4.39 1.48 -9.81
C ASP A 121 5.65 1.04 -9.04
N GLU A 122 6.46 2.00 -8.61
CA GLU A 122 7.60 1.77 -7.73
C GLU A 122 7.18 1.27 -6.33
N ILE A 123 6.09 1.82 -5.79
CA ILE A 123 5.49 1.37 -4.53
C ILE A 123 4.92 -0.05 -4.69
N HIS A 124 4.23 -0.34 -5.80
CA HIS A 124 3.70 -1.66 -6.08
C HIS A 124 4.80 -2.73 -6.04
N ALA A 125 5.91 -2.50 -6.75
CA ALA A 125 7.04 -3.43 -6.76
C ALA A 125 7.61 -3.67 -5.35
N ARG A 126 7.74 -2.62 -4.53
CA ARG A 126 8.23 -2.77 -3.14
C ARG A 126 7.23 -3.49 -2.24
N VAL A 127 5.92 -3.28 -2.44
CA VAL A 127 4.87 -4.00 -1.69
C VAL A 127 4.88 -5.49 -2.02
N VAL A 128 5.08 -5.87 -3.29
CA VAL A 128 5.23 -7.28 -3.68
C VAL A 128 6.43 -7.92 -2.98
N ALA A 129 7.59 -7.26 -3.01
CA ALA A 129 8.79 -7.73 -2.31
C ALA A 129 8.59 -7.81 -0.78
N LEU A 130 7.84 -6.86 -0.20
CA LEU A 130 7.51 -6.89 1.22
C LEU A 130 6.66 -8.11 1.58
N LEU A 131 5.61 -8.40 0.81
CA LEU A 131 4.76 -9.59 0.99
C LEU A 131 5.56 -10.89 0.92
N GLU A 132 6.43 -11.03 -0.07
CA GLU A 132 7.33 -12.17 -0.19
C GLU A 132 8.22 -12.32 1.04
N SER A 133 8.79 -11.21 1.54
CA SER A 133 9.63 -11.22 2.74
C SER A 133 8.86 -11.57 4.02
N LEU A 134 7.53 -11.40 4.02
CA LEU A 134 6.62 -11.80 5.10
C LEU A 134 6.12 -13.24 4.94
N GLY A 135 6.51 -13.94 3.86
CA GLY A 135 6.03 -15.28 3.54
C GLY A 135 4.57 -15.31 3.07
N VAL A 136 4.05 -14.18 2.61
CA VAL A 136 2.68 -14.05 2.08
C VAL A 136 2.75 -14.02 0.55
N ALA A 137 2.14 -15.00 -0.10
CA ALA A 137 2.00 -14.98 -1.55
C ALA A 137 1.00 -13.86 -1.95
N PRO A 138 1.34 -12.99 -2.92
CA PRO A 138 0.39 -12.02 -3.44
C PRO A 138 -0.86 -12.72 -3.98
N ALA A 139 -2.03 -12.19 -3.65
CA ALA A 139 -3.28 -12.62 -4.26
C ALA A 139 -3.22 -12.37 -5.77
N ASP A 140 -3.76 -13.33 -6.55
CA ASP A 140 -4.03 -13.10 -7.98
C ASP A 140 -5.03 -11.95 -8.08
N VAL A 141 -4.56 -10.78 -8.46
CA VAL A 141 -5.41 -9.70 -8.98
C VAL A 141 -5.95 -10.21 -10.30
N GLY A 142 -7.12 -10.87 -10.22
CA GLY A 142 -7.80 -11.45 -11.37
C GLY A 142 -7.97 -10.41 -12.47
N GLY A 143 -7.06 -10.43 -13.43
CA GLY A 143 -7.34 -9.95 -14.77
C GLY A 143 -8.52 -10.77 -15.26
N SER A 144 -9.67 -10.12 -15.42
CA SER A 144 -10.81 -10.71 -16.11
C SER A 144 -10.34 -11.18 -17.48
N GLU A 145 -9.97 -12.46 -17.60
CA GLU A 145 -9.75 -13.09 -18.87
C GLU A 145 -11.05 -13.01 -19.65
N ALA A 146 -11.03 -12.17 -20.69
CA ALA A 146 -12.03 -12.23 -21.75
C ALA A 146 -11.95 -13.63 -22.37
N SER A 147 -12.76 -14.55 -21.87
CA SER A 147 -13.01 -15.85 -22.47
C SER A 147 -13.81 -15.62 -23.76
N GLY A 148 -13.12 -15.15 -24.80
CA GLY A 148 -13.56 -15.23 -26.18
C GLY A 148 -13.48 -16.69 -26.61
N GLY A 149 -14.55 -17.46 -26.32
CA GLY A 149 -14.70 -18.80 -26.85
C GLY A 149 -14.71 -18.77 -28.39
N PRO A 150 -14.11 -19.76 -29.08
CA PRO A 150 -14.15 -19.80 -30.53
C PRO A 150 -15.59 -20.02 -31.01
N VAL A 151 -16.09 -19.09 -31.81
CA VAL A 151 -17.31 -19.29 -32.59
C VAL A 151 -16.96 -20.28 -33.71
N GLU A 152 -17.36 -21.54 -33.54
CA GLU A 152 -17.38 -22.52 -34.63
C GLU A 152 -18.42 -22.08 -35.67
N GLY A 153 -17.93 -21.41 -36.71
CA GLY A 153 -18.69 -21.05 -37.91
C GLY A 153 -18.87 -22.24 -38.82
N ARG A 154 -20.01 -22.91 -38.67
CA ARG A 154 -20.60 -23.88 -39.60
C ARG A 154 -21.10 -23.19 -40.88
N ALA A 155 -20.52 -23.52 -42.03
CA ALA A 155 -21.12 -23.44 -43.36
C ALA A 155 -20.33 -24.42 -44.26
N GLY A 156 -20.93 -25.37 -44.98
CA GLY A 156 -22.21 -25.31 -45.68
C GLY A 156 -21.90 -25.25 -47.16
#